data_AF-A0A316NX65-F1
#
_entry.id   AF-A0A316NX65-F1
#
_cell.length_a   1.000
_cell.length_b   1.000
_cell.length_c   1.000
_cell.angle_alpha   90.00
_cell.angle_beta   90.00
_cell.angle_gamma   90.00
#
_symmetry.space_group_name_H-M   'P 1'
#
loop_
_entity.id
_entity.type
_entity.pdbx_description
1 polymer ?
#
loop_
_entity_poly.entity_id
_entity_poly.type
_entity_poly.pdbx_seq_one_letter_code
_entity_poly.pdbx_strand_id
1 'polypeptide(L)' 'MGPKNKIDIEITSDGWKIDVTVDGKTYTEHHEMSDEGCFAKCVEGNLETAGIPDPIVYALDGFFCFDCVRALRECE' A
#
# COMPACT_ATOMS: atom_id res chain seq x y z
N MET A 1 -1.89 7.47 -26.36
CA MET A 1 -0.96 7.47 -25.22
C MET A 1 -1.34 6.30 -24.34
N GLY A 2 -0.39 5.41 -24.02
CA GLY A 2 -0.66 4.34 -23.07
C GLY A 2 -1.05 4.90 -21.69
N PRO A 3 -1.65 4.08 -20.83
CA PRO A 3 -1.87 4.46 -19.43
C PRO A 3 -0.57 4.94 -18.81
N LYS A 4 -0.62 6.03 -18.06
CA LYS A 4 0.54 6.58 -17.35
C LYS A 4 0.93 5.64 -16.22
N ASN A 5 2.23 5.52 -15.97
CA ASN A 5 2.70 4.88 -14.75
C ASN A 5 2.28 5.73 -13.56
N LYS A 6 1.69 5.10 -12.54
CA LYS A 6 1.16 5.78 -11.35
C LYS A 6 1.15 4.86 -10.15
N ILE A 7 1.07 5.47 -8.98
CA ILE A 7 0.85 4.80 -7.70
C ILE A 7 -0.30 5.57 -7.03
N ASP A 8 -1.38 4.86 -6.72
CA ASP A 8 -2.46 5.36 -5.88
C ASP A 8 -2.33 4.71 -4.50
N ILE A 9 -2.38 5.53 -3.44
CA ILE A 9 -2.32 5.05 -2.06
C ILE A 9 -3.54 5.60 -1.33
N GLU A 10 -4.33 4.71 -0.76
CA GLU A 10 -5.43 5.04 0.15
C GLU A 10 -5.05 4.58 1.56
N ILE A 11 -5.24 5.44 2.55
CA ILE A 11 -4.93 5.17 3.95
C ILE A 11 -6.15 5.57 4.78
N THR A 12 -6.66 4.65 5.58
CA THR A 12 -7.77 4.84 6.52
C THR A 12 -7.35 4.40 7.92
N SER A 13 -8.18 4.60 8.94
CA SER A 13 -7.96 4.01 10.27
C SER A 13 -8.02 2.47 10.25
N ASP A 14 -8.59 1.86 9.22
CA ASP A 14 -8.68 0.40 9.08
C ASP A 14 -7.46 -0.22 8.40
N GLY A 15 -6.62 0.56 7.69
CA GLY A 15 -5.52 0.00 6.92
C GLY A 15 -5.06 0.89 5.76
N TRP A 16 -4.37 0.28 4.80
CA TRP A 16 -3.97 0.97 3.57
C TRP A 16 -3.97 0.05 2.36
N LYS A 17 -4.27 0.64 1.20
CA LYS A 17 -4.24 -0.02 -0.10
C LYS A 17 -3.32 0.74 -1.05
N ILE A 18 -2.48 0.00 -1.77
CA ILE A 18 -1.56 0.52 -2.77
C ILE A 18 -1.90 -0.10 -4.12
N ASP A 19 -2.22 0.73 -5.10
CA ASP A 19 -2.44 0.33 -6.49
C ASP A 19 -1.32 0.91 -7.38
N VAL A 20 -0.43 0.03 -7.86
CA VAL A 20 0.68 0.37 -8.75
C VAL A 20 0.30 0.05 -10.20
N THR A 21 0.25 1.06 -11.06
CA THR A 21 0.06 0.87 -12.51
C THR A 21 1.37 1.11 -13.23
N VAL A 22 1.88 0.11 -13.95
CA VAL A 22 3.08 0.21 -14.80
C VAL A 22 2.82 -0.49 -16.13
N ASP A 23 3.13 0.18 -17.24
CA ASP A 23 2.94 -0.34 -18.60
C ASP A 23 1.52 -0.87 -18.87
N GLY A 24 0.52 -0.26 -18.21
CA GLY A 24 -0.89 -0.61 -18.32
C GLY A 24 -1.35 -1.83 -17.54
N LYS A 25 -0.48 -2.45 -16.74
CA LYS A 25 -0.88 -3.47 -15.76
C LYS A 25 -0.95 -2.84 -14.37
N THR A 26 -2.01 -3.16 -13.64
CA THR A 26 -2.21 -2.73 -12.24
C THR A 26 -1.91 -3.89 -11.30
N TYR A 27 -1.21 -3.57 -10.22
CA TYR A 27 -0.86 -4.47 -9.14
C TYR A 27 -1.36 -3.85 -7.84
N THR A 28 -1.98 -4.66 -7.00
CA THR A 28 -2.61 -4.21 -5.77
C THR A 28 -1.96 -4.90 -4.58
N GLU A 29 -1.76 -4.16 -3.51
CA GLU A 29 -1.50 -4.69 -2.19
C GLU A 29 -2.36 -3.98 -1.15
N HIS A 30 -2.98 -4.75 -0.26
CA HIS A 30 -3.90 -4.25 0.76
C HIS A 30 -3.51 -4.81 2.12
N HIS A 31 -3.40 -3.91 3.10
CA HIS A 31 -3.13 -4.22 4.48
C HIS A 31 -4.28 -3.75 5.35
N GLU A 32 -4.73 -4.62 6.24
CA GLU A 32 -5.69 -4.29 7.29
C GLU A 32 -4.97 -4.21 8.63
N MET A 33 -5.30 -3.20 9.42
CA MET A 33 -4.83 -3.10 10.79
C MET A 33 -5.55 -4.09 11.69
N SER A 34 -4.82 -4.65 12.64
CA SER A 34 -5.43 -5.45 13.70
C SER A 34 -6.38 -4.61 14.56
N ASP A 35 -7.37 -5.27 15.16
CA ASP A 35 -8.33 -4.62 16.07
C ASP A 35 -7.60 -3.86 17.21
N GLU A 36 -6.50 -4.42 17.70
CA GLU A 36 -5.66 -3.81 18.74
C GLU A 36 -4.80 -2.63 18.24
N GLY A 37 -4.67 -2.47 16.93
CA GLY A 37 -3.87 -1.39 16.31
C GLY A 37 -2.36 -1.58 16.42
N CYS A 38 -1.91 -2.75 16.89
CA CYS A 38 -0.50 -3.03 17.17
C CYS A 38 0.29 -3.48 15.93
N PHE A 39 -0.39 -3.99 14.90
CA PHE A 39 0.24 -4.49 13.68
C PHE A 39 -0.75 -4.43 12.51
N ALA A 40 -0.22 -4.49 11.29
CA ALA A 40 -1.00 -4.64 10.08
C ALA A 40 -0.75 -6.02 9.47
N LYS A 41 -1.76 -6.56 8.79
CA LYS A 41 -1.70 -7.82 8.07
C LYS A 41 -1.96 -7.55 6.59
N CYS A 42 -1.07 -8.05 5.73
CA CYS A 42 -1.35 -8.09 4.30
C CYS A 42 -2.49 -9.08 4.03
N VAL A 43 -3.59 -8.61 3.44
CA VAL A 43 -4.79 -9.40 3.16
C VAL A 43 -5.00 -9.61 1.65
N GLU A 44 -4.37 -8.81 0.80
CA GLU A 44 -4.43 -8.94 -0.64
C GLU A 44 -3.09 -8.57 -1.27
N GLY A 45 -2.66 -9.37 -2.25
CA GLY A 45 -1.49 -9.08 -3.06
C GLY A 45 -0.17 -9.13 -2.31
N ASN A 46 0.91 -8.81 -3.03
CA ASN A 46 2.26 -8.66 -2.51
C ASN A 46 3.10 -7.98 -3.59
N LEU A 47 3.42 -6.70 -3.41
CA LEU A 47 4.13 -5.93 -4.44
C LEU A 47 5.59 -6.36 -4.61
N GLU A 48 6.22 -6.87 -3.54
CA GLU A 48 7.60 -7.38 -3.60
C GLU A 48 7.76 -8.60 -4.53
N THR A 49 6.71 -9.42 -4.65
CA THR A 49 6.71 -10.66 -5.44
C THR A 49 5.87 -10.57 -6.71
N ALA A 50 5.16 -9.46 -6.92
CA ALA A 50 4.27 -9.24 -8.05
C ALA A 50 4.99 -9.05 -9.40
N GLY A 51 6.31 -8.90 -9.40
CA GLY A 51 7.10 -8.63 -10.60
C GLY A 51 6.94 -7.19 -11.12
N ILE A 52 6.63 -6.24 -10.25
CA ILE A 52 6.78 -4.81 -10.55
C ILE A 52 8.27 -4.43 -10.55
N PRO A 53 8.67 -3.34 -11.25
CA PRO A 53 10.07 -2.93 -11.28
C PRO A 53 10.65 -2.65 -9.89
N ASP A 54 11.85 -3.18 -9.61
CA ASP A 54 12.56 -3.02 -8.33
C ASP A 54 12.63 -1.57 -7.82
N PRO A 55 12.85 -0.53 -8.66
CA PRO A 55 12.86 0.86 -8.18
C PRO A 55 11.55 1.29 -7.52
N ILE A 56 10.42 0.71 -7.91
CA ILE A 56 9.11 0.99 -7.30
C ILE A 56 8.96 0.22 -5.99
N VAL A 57 9.38 -1.05 -5.94
CA VAL A 57 9.38 -1.84 -4.70
C VAL A 57 10.20 -1.13 -3.62
N TYR A 58 11.42 -0.72 -3.94
CA TYR A 58 12.29 -0.01 -3.00
C TYR A 58 11.74 1.35 -2.56
N ALA A 59 10.95 2.03 -3.41
CA ALA A 59 10.32 3.29 -3.04
C ALA A 59 9.13 3.09 -2.08
N LEU A 60 8.44 1.94 -2.18
CA LEU A 60 7.26 1.62 -1.37
C LEU A 60 7.59 0.95 -0.03
N ASP A 61 8.77 0.35 0.11
CA ASP A 61 9.26 -0.24 1.36
C ASP A 61 9.48 0.82 2.48
N GLY A 62 9.45 2.11 2.13
CA GLY A 62 9.49 3.22 3.08
C GLY A 62 8.20 3.31 3.92
N PHE A 63 8.31 2.95 5.20
CA PHE A 63 7.28 2.73 6.22
C PHE A 63 6.31 3.90 6.56
N PHE A 64 5.76 4.62 5.58
CA PHE A 64 4.86 5.78 5.80
C PHE A 64 3.42 5.37 6.15
N CYS A 65 2.89 4.30 5.56
CA CYS A 65 1.46 3.98 5.65
C CYS A 65 1.03 3.60 7.07
N PHE A 66 1.80 2.75 7.75
CA PHE A 66 1.48 2.29 9.11
C PHE A 66 1.40 3.43 10.12
N ASP A 67 2.34 4.37 10.06
CA ASP A 67 2.34 5.55 10.94
C ASP A 67 1.13 6.46 10.67
N CYS A 68 0.73 6.60 9.40
CA CYS A 68 -0.48 7.33 9.05
C CYS A 68 -1.74 6.66 9.60
N VAL A 69 -1.86 5.34 9.48
CA VAL A 69 -3.02 4.63 10.05
C VAL A 69 -3.10 4.82 11.56
N ARG A 70 -1.96 4.73 12.26
CA ARG A 70 -1.92 4.97 13.71
C ARG A 70 -2.36 6.39 14.06
N ALA A 71 -1.86 7.40 13.35
CA ALA A 71 -2.27 8.79 13.56
C ALA A 71 -3.77 9.02 13.30
N LEU A 72 -4.35 8.36 12.28
CA LEU A 72 -5.78 8.43 12.00
C LEU A 72 -6.61 7.83 13.14
N ARG A 73 -6.22 6.67 13.69
CA ARG A 73 -6.89 6.06 14.85
C ARG A 73 -6.82 6.93 16.11
N GLU A 74 -5.73 7.68 16.30
CA GLU A 74 -5.61 8.62 17.43
C GLU A 74 -6.57 9.82 17.32
N CYS A 75 -7.16 10.05 16.14
CA CYS A 75 -8.13 11.12 15.91
C CYS A 75 -9.60 10.69 16.12
N GLU A 76 -9.86 9.39 16.37
CA GLU A 76 -11.20 8.81 16.56
C GLU A 76 -11.61 8.76 18.05
#